data_AF-A0A831VE79-F1
#
_entry.id   AF-A0A831VE79-F1
#
_cell.length_a   1.000
_cell.length_b   1.000
_cell.length_c   1.000
_cell.angle_alpha   90.00
_cell.angle_beta   90.00
_cell.angle_gamma   90.00
#
_symmetry.space_group_name_H-M   'P 1'
#
loop_
_entity.id
_entity.type
_entity.pdbx_description
1 polymer ?
#
loop_
_entity_poly.entity_id
_entity_poly.type
_entity_poly.pdbx_seq_one_letter_code
_entity_poly.pdbx_strand_id
1 'polypeptide(L)'
;MGIVTLLYYVAVAILIGLFGLALGRLVRRLVDRVLFRLGFNDWFRSFNIGKALLRSGYTPSEFFGSVAAWLIYLLFILLAVAYLASNFGNVEVYQW
;
A
#
# COMPACT_ATOMS: atom_id res chain seq x y z
N MET A 1 4.00 -31.04 -4.57
CA MET A 1 4.89 -29.93 -4.18
C MET A 1 5.86 -30.40 -3.11
N GLY A 2 7.16 -30.13 -3.26
CA GLY A 2 8.14 -30.37 -2.18
C GLY A 2 8.09 -29.26 -1.13
N ILE A 3 8.42 -29.58 0.12
CA ILE A 3 8.38 -28.62 1.24
C ILE A 3 9.28 -27.40 1.00
N VAL A 4 10.43 -27.59 0.34
CA VAL A 4 11.38 -26.51 -0.01
C VAL A 4 10.75 -25.50 -0.98
N THR A 5 10.01 -25.99 -1.99
CA THR A 5 9.35 -25.14 -2.99
C THR A 5 8.23 -24.30 -2.37
N LEU A 6 7.46 -24.90 -1.45
CA LEU A 6 6.44 -24.18 -0.69
C LEU A 6 7.06 -23.07 0.14
N LEU A 7 8.13 -23.38 0.89
CA LEU A 7 8.86 -22.40 1.69
C LEU A 7 9.41 -21.25 0.83
N TYR A 8 9.91 -21.56 -0.37
CA TYR A 8 10.37 -20.53 -1.31
C TYR A 8 9.26 -19.57 -1.72
N TYR A 9 8.09 -20.06 -2.14
CA TYR A 9 6.99 -19.19 -2.56
C TYR A 9 6.44 -18.35 -1.41
N VAL A 10 6.32 -18.94 -0.21
CA VAL A 10 5.93 -18.20 1.00
C VAL A 10 6.94 -17.11 1.32
N ALA A 11 8.24 -17.39 1.25
CA ALA A 11 9.29 -16.41 1.49
C ALA A 11 9.20 -15.22 0.51
N VAL A 12 8.99 -15.48 -0.79
CA VAL A 12 8.82 -14.42 -1.79
C VAL A 12 7.55 -13.58 -1.52
N ALA A 13 6.44 -14.21 -1.17
CA ALA A 13 5.21 -13.50 -0.83
C ALA A 13 5.37 -12.57 0.39
N ILE A 14 6.12 -13.03 1.40
CA ILE A 14 6.50 -12.21 2.57
C ILE A 14 7.36 -11.02 2.12
N LEU A 15 8.35 -11.23 1.26
CA LEU A 15 9.19 -10.15 0.74
C LEU A 15 8.38 -9.10 -0.05
N ILE A 16 7.41 -9.54 -0.86
CA ILE A 16 6.47 -8.63 -1.55
C ILE A 16 5.72 -7.76 -0.52
N GLY A 17 5.16 -8.38 0.52
CA GLY A 17 4.46 -7.65 1.58
C GLY A 17 5.35 -6.65 2.32
N LEU A 18 6.56 -7.06 2.71
CA LEU A 18 7.55 -6.20 3.37
C LEU A 18 7.94 -5.00 2.51
N PHE A 19 8.14 -5.23 1.21
CA PHE A 19 8.42 -4.15 0.26
C PHE A 19 7.25 -3.18 0.16
N GLY A 20 6.01 -3.68 0.07
CA GLY A 20 4.80 -2.85 0.08
C GLY A 20 4.68 -1.98 1.33
N LEU A 21 5.02 -2.53 2.51
CA LEU A 21 5.04 -1.78 3.76
C LEU A 21 6.10 -0.66 3.76
N ALA A 22 7.30 -0.93 3.25
CA ALA A 22 8.35 0.08 3.12
C ALA A 22 7.95 1.17 2.12
N LEU A 23 7.44 0.77 0.96
CA LEU A 23 7.03 1.68 -0.10
C LEU A 23 5.85 2.56 0.31
N GLY A 24 4.81 2.00 0.94
CA GLY A 24 3.67 2.80 1.40
C GLY A 24 4.08 3.84 2.45
N ARG A 25 5.00 3.50 3.37
CA ARG A 25 5.56 4.49 4.31
C ARG A 25 6.34 5.59 3.59
N LEU A 26 7.11 5.25 2.57
CA LEU A 26 7.85 6.22 1.77
C LEU A 26 6.88 7.16 1.04
N VAL A 27 5.90 6.61 0.34
CA VAL A 27 4.92 7.37 -0.43
C VAL A 27 4.09 8.28 0.48
N ARG A 28 3.66 7.82 1.66
CA ARG A 28 2.97 8.68 2.64
C ARG A 28 3.76 9.95 2.91
N ARG A 29 5.06 9.82 3.21
CA ARG A 29 5.93 10.95 3.52
C ARG A 29 6.13 11.86 2.31
N LEU A 30 6.25 11.28 1.11
CA LEU A 30 6.42 12.05 -0.13
C LEU A 30 5.16 12.85 -0.46
N VAL A 31 3.99 12.19 -0.44
CA VAL A 31 2.71 12.83 -0.74
C VAL A 31 2.42 13.94 0.27
N ASP A 32 2.56 13.67 1.56
CA ASP A 32 2.36 14.67 2.60
C ASP A 32 3.29 15.88 2.40
N ARG A 33 4.59 15.65 2.20
CA ARG A 33 5.57 16.73 1.97
C ARG A 33 5.27 17.54 0.71
N VAL A 34 4.88 16.88 -0.39
CA VAL A 34 4.56 17.56 -1.64
C VAL A 34 3.30 18.41 -1.50
N LEU A 35 2.22 17.83 -0.96
CA LEU A 35 0.96 18.55 -0.76
C LEU A 35 1.13 19.72 0.21
N PHE A 36 1.88 19.51 1.30
CA PHE A 36 2.21 20.57 2.23
C PHE A 36 2.95 21.72 1.53
N ARG A 37 3.98 21.41 0.74
CA ARG A 37 4.78 22.42 0.02
C ARG A 37 3.99 23.21 -1.02
N LEU A 38 2.92 22.63 -1.56
CA LEU A 38 2.03 23.28 -2.52
C LEU A 38 1.00 24.22 -1.87
N GLY A 39 0.99 24.35 -0.53
CA GLY A 39 -0.01 25.15 0.19
C GLY A 39 -1.39 24.48 0.21
N PHE A 40 -1.45 23.17 -0.03
CA PHE A 40 -2.70 22.42 -0.14
C PHE A 40 -3.53 22.48 1.15
N ASN A 41 -2.86 22.55 2.30
CA ASN A 41 -3.50 22.68 3.60
C ASN A 41 -4.26 24.00 3.76
N ASP A 42 -3.70 25.10 3.25
CA ASP A 42 -4.34 26.42 3.31
C ASP A 42 -5.48 26.53 2.29
N TRP A 43 -5.29 25.96 1.10
CA TRP A 43 -6.35 25.91 0.08
C TRP A 43 -7.58 25.15 0.61
N PHE A 44 -7.37 24.02 1.29
CA PHE A 44 -8.46 23.21 1.85
C PHE A 44 -9.20 23.85 3.02
N ARG A 45 -8.61 24.82 3.74
CA ARG A 45 -9.31 25.54 4.83
C ARG A 45 -10.55 26.30 4.34
N SER A 46 -10.58 26.68 3.07
CA SER A 46 -11.71 27.36 2.45
C SER A 46 -12.90 26.42 2.17
N PHE A 47 -12.67 25.10 2.11
CA PHE A 47 -13.69 24.09 1.82
C PHE A 47 -14.28 23.46 3.10
N ASN A 48 -15.57 23.11 3.07
CA ASN A 48 -16.25 22.43 4.18
C ASN A 48 -15.58 21.10 4.56
N ILE A 49 -15.07 20.35 3.57
CA ILE A 49 -14.35 19.09 3.79
C ILE A 49 -13.05 19.33 4.57
N GLY A 50 -12.29 20.38 4.23
CA GLY A 50 -11.05 20.70 4.96
C GLY A 50 -11.31 21.14 6.41
N LYS A 51 -12.40 21.88 6.67
CA LYS A 51 -12.80 22.20 8.05
C LYS A 51 -13.18 20.96 8.86
N ALA A 52 -13.87 19.99 8.24
CA ALA A 52 -14.22 18.73 8.88
C ALA A 52 -12.97 17.88 9.19
N LEU A 53 -12.00 17.85 8.27
CA LEU A 53 -10.74 17.13 8.45
C LEU A 53 -9.86 17.77 9.53
N LEU A 54 -9.79 19.09 9.58
CA LEU A 54 -9.07 19.79 10.64
C LEU A 54 -9.69 19.56 12.02
N ARG A 55 -11.02 19.38 12.11
CA ARG A 55 -11.71 18.99 13.35
C ARG A 55 -11.36 17.57 13.81
N SER A 56 -10.92 16.68 12.91
CA SER A 56 -10.47 15.34 13.28
C SER A 56 -9.00 15.29 13.71
N GLY A 57 -8.30 16.42 13.74
CA GLY A 57 -6.91 16.52 14.15
C GLY A 57 -5.89 16.14 13.06
N TYR A 58 -6.34 15.93 11.82
CA TYR A 58 -5.48 15.66 10.67
C TYR A 58 -5.44 16.87 9.73
N THR A 59 -4.26 17.13 9.16
CA THR A 59 -4.17 18.03 8.01
C THR A 59 -4.61 17.30 6.72
N PRO A 60 -5.14 18.03 5.71
CA PRO A 60 -5.44 17.46 4.39
C PRO A 60 -4.26 16.69 3.79
N SER A 61 -3.05 17.23 3.83
CA SER A 61 -1.86 16.56 3.30
C SER A 61 -1.58 15.22 4.00
N GLU A 62 -1.69 15.16 5.33
CA GLU A 62 -1.47 13.94 6.10
C GLU A 62 -2.54 12.88 5.82
N PHE A 63 -3.80 13.30 5.66
CA PHE A 63 -4.89 12.41 5.32
C PHE A 63 -4.66 11.76 3.94
N PHE A 64 -4.42 12.57 2.91
CA PHE A 64 -4.18 12.05 1.55
C PHE A 64 -2.90 11.21 1.47
N GLY A 65 -1.84 11.60 2.20
CA GLY A 65 -0.65 10.76 2.34
C GLY A 65 -0.96 9.39 2.97
N SER A 66 -1.86 9.36 3.97
CA SER A 66 -2.29 8.12 4.61
C SER A 66 -3.15 7.27 3.68
N VAL A 67 -4.08 7.88 2.94
CA VAL A 67 -4.90 7.20 1.93
C VAL A 67 -4.01 6.57 0.85
N ALA A 68 -3.02 7.32 0.33
CA ALA A 68 -2.09 6.80 -0.66
C ALA A 68 -1.30 5.59 -0.14
N ALA A 69 -0.83 5.62 1.11
CA ALA A 69 -0.18 4.47 1.73
C ALA A 69 -1.10 3.25 1.85
N TRP A 70 -2.36 3.46 2.28
CA TRP A 70 -3.33 2.37 2.39
C TRP A 70 -3.60 1.70 1.05
N LEU A 71 -3.73 2.47 -0.03
CA LEU A 71 -3.87 1.91 -1.37
C LEU A 71 -2.67 1.04 -1.74
N ILE A 72 -1.45 1.49 -1.45
CA ILE A 72 -0.23 0.72 -1.69
C ILE A 72 -0.23 -0.56 -0.86
N TYR A 73 -0.55 -0.49 0.42
CA TYR A 73 -0.59 -1.69 1.28
C TYR A 73 -1.58 -2.72 0.75
N LEU A 74 -2.79 -2.29 0.39
CA LEU A 74 -3.81 -3.17 -0.18
C LEU A 74 -3.34 -3.79 -1.51
N LEU A 75 -2.75 -3.00 -2.40
CA LEU A 75 -2.20 -3.49 -3.67
C LEU A 75 -1.14 -4.56 -3.45
N PHE A 76 -0.21 -4.35 -2.52
CA PHE A 76 0.85 -5.32 -2.24
C PHE A 76 0.36 -6.57 -1.52
N ILE A 77 -0.65 -6.44 -0.65
CA ILE A 77 -1.33 -7.60 -0.06
C ILE A 77 -1.98 -8.43 -1.17
N LEU A 78 -2.75 -7.79 -2.06
CA LEU A 78 -3.38 -8.46 -3.19
C LEU A 78 -2.34 -9.11 -4.13
N LEU A 79 -1.22 -8.42 -4.38
CA LEU A 79 -0.13 -8.97 -5.19
C LEU A 79 0.51 -10.20 -4.55
N ALA A 80 0.78 -10.16 -3.24
CA ALA A 80 1.34 -11.32 -2.52
C ALA A 80 0.37 -12.51 -2.55
N VAL A 81 -0.93 -12.26 -2.37
CA VAL A 81 -1.97 -13.29 -2.47
C VAL A 81 -2.08 -13.84 -3.89
N ALA A 82 -2.08 -12.99 -4.90
CA ALA A 82 -2.12 -13.40 -6.31
C ALA A 82 -0.88 -14.22 -6.71
N TYR A 83 0.29 -13.84 -6.20
CA TYR A 83 1.53 -14.59 -6.39
C TYR A 83 1.42 -15.99 -5.78
N LEU A 84 0.94 -16.12 -4.54
CA LEU A 84 0.72 -17.44 -3.93
C LEU A 84 -0.32 -18.27 -4.69
N ALA A 85 -1.47 -17.66 -5.03
CA ALA A 85 -2.55 -18.33 -5.73
C ALA A 85 -2.10 -18.87 -7.10
N SER A 86 -1.35 -18.08 -7.87
CA SER A 86 -0.83 -18.52 -9.17
C SER A 86 0.18 -19.66 -9.03
N ASN A 87 1.11 -19.60 -8.07
CA ASN A 87 2.11 -20.66 -7.90
C ASN A 87 1.55 -21.93 -7.27
N PHE A 88 0.47 -21.83 -6.49
CA PHE A 88 -0.22 -23.01 -5.94
C PHE A 88 -1.21 -23.62 -6.95
N GLY A 89 -1.83 -22.82 -7.83
CA GLY A 89 -2.75 -23.30 -8.86
C GLY A 89 -2.07 -23.95 -10.07
N ASN A 90 -0.82 -23.57 -10.40
CA ASN A 90 -0.08 -24.12 -11.54
C ASN A 90 0.55 -25.51 -11.31
N VAL A 91 0.27 -26.16 -10.17
CA VAL A 91 0.92 -27.44 -9.81
C VAL A 91 0.31 -28.65 -10.54
N GLU A 92 -0.88 -28.51 -11.13
CA GLU A 92 -1.59 -29.62 -11.79
C GLU A 92 -1.60 -29.56 -13.33
N VAL A 93 -1.11 -28.49 -13.96
CA VAL A 93 -1.32 -28.24 -15.41
C VAL A 93 -0.17 -28.75 -16.32
N TYR A 94 0.96 -29.19 -15.74
CA TYR A 94 2.09 -29.73 -16.52
C TYR A 94 2.49 -31.14 -16.05
N GLN A 95 1.52 -32.06 -16.10
CA GLN A 95 1.76 -33.51 -16.07
C GLN A 95 1.22 -34.08 -17.38
N TRP A 96 2.01 -34.00 -18.44
CA TRP A 96 1.89 -34.85 -19.64
C TRP A 96 3.26 -35.44 -19.95
#